data_AF-A0A6N8J9P8-F1
#
_entry.id   AF-A0A6N8J9P8-F1
#
_cell.length_a   1.000
_cell.length_b   1.000
_cell.length_c   1.000
_cell.angle_alpha   90.00
_cell.angle_beta   90.00
_cell.angle_gamma   90.00
#
_symmetry.space_group_name_H-M   'P 1'
#
loop_
_entity.id
_entity.type
_entity.pdbx_description
1 polymer ?
#
loop_
_entity_poly.entity_id
_entity_poly.type
_entity_poly.pdbx_seq_one_letter_code
_entity_poly.pdbx_strand_id
1 'polypeptide(L)'
;MAEVNIKARIEQNGFDIYAEDAFRDENAEIIKYLNSIGKKALVGIQREDGIYTIVGEEYVYYLTLSGTTGEMSLDAFRKILKADAMSLGKKGDFQFLKINEQDTVWLKSVETMNAMWNTIMYLDDINKRKRKTE
;
A
#
# COMPACT_ATOMS: atom_id res chain seq x y z
N MET A 1 0.08 -14.22 -23.16
CA MET A 1 -0.49 -14.02 -21.80
C MET A 1 -0.94 -12.58 -21.74
N ALA A 2 -2.20 -12.29 -21.40
CA ALA A 2 -2.65 -10.91 -21.32
C ALA A 2 -1.79 -10.18 -20.28
N GLU A 3 -1.01 -9.21 -20.75
CA GLU A 3 -0.19 -8.34 -19.91
C GLU A 3 -1.18 -7.57 -19.03
N VAL A 4 -1.43 -8.08 -17.82
CA VAL A 4 -2.50 -7.51 -17.03
C VAL A 4 -2.03 -6.14 -16.59
N ASN A 5 -2.71 -5.11 -17.07
CA ASN A 5 -2.37 -3.73 -16.80
C ASN A 5 -2.71 -3.44 -15.33
N ILE A 6 -1.73 -3.69 -14.45
CA ILE A 6 -1.81 -3.49 -12.99
C ILE A 6 -2.29 -2.06 -12.70
N LYS A 7 -1.85 -1.08 -13.50
CA LYS A 7 -2.22 0.34 -13.39
C LYS A 7 -3.71 0.57 -13.59
N ALA A 8 -4.27 0.08 -14.71
CA ALA A 8 -5.70 0.21 -14.99
C ALA A 8 -6.57 -0.43 -13.91
N ARG A 9 -6.06 -1.44 -13.19
CA ARG A 9 -6.80 -2.11 -12.10
C ARG A 9 -6.69 -1.36 -10.77
N ILE A 10 -5.56 -0.71 -10.50
CA ILE A 10 -5.41 0.19 -9.35
C ILE A 10 -6.33 1.40 -9.50
N GLU A 11 -6.43 1.96 -10.71
CA GLU A 11 -7.38 3.02 -11.06
C GLU A 11 -8.84 2.52 -10.92
N GLN A 12 -9.14 1.28 -11.33
CA GLN A 12 -10.47 0.68 -11.15
C GLN A 12 -10.86 0.42 -9.69
N ASN A 13 -9.90 0.32 -8.78
CA ASN A 13 -10.16 0.19 -7.35
C ASN A 13 -10.45 1.55 -6.68
N GLY A 14 -10.42 2.65 -7.44
CA GLY A 14 -10.68 4.00 -6.95
C GLY A 14 -9.60 4.52 -6.01
N PHE A 15 -8.40 3.94 -6.04
CA PHE A 15 -7.35 4.30 -5.09
C PHE A 15 -6.89 5.76 -5.28
N ASP A 16 -6.84 6.22 -6.52
CA ASP A 16 -6.61 7.61 -6.90
C ASP A 16 -7.73 8.54 -6.38
N ILE A 17 -8.99 8.09 -6.48
CA ILE A 17 -10.16 8.86 -6.02
C ILE A 17 -10.15 9.04 -4.51
N TYR A 18 -9.85 7.98 -3.74
CA TYR A 18 -9.87 8.04 -2.28
C TYR A 18 -8.60 8.67 -1.69
N ALA A 19 -7.46 8.51 -2.36
CA ALA A 19 -6.21 9.12 -1.94
C ALA A 19 -6.14 10.61 -2.29
N GLU A 20 -6.86 11.06 -3.31
CA GLU A 20 -6.91 12.46 -3.79
C GLU A 20 -5.49 13.04 -3.95
N ASP A 21 -5.21 14.18 -3.33
CA ASP A 21 -3.93 14.91 -3.33
C ASP A 21 -2.77 14.12 -2.71
N ALA A 22 -3.08 13.11 -1.89
CA ALA A 22 -2.09 12.23 -1.30
C ALA A 22 -1.66 11.12 -2.26
N PHE A 23 -2.37 10.90 -3.37
CA PHE A 23 -2.06 9.81 -4.31
C PHE A 23 -0.68 9.99 -4.94
N ARG A 24 0.09 8.91 -5.00
CA ARG A 24 1.39 8.85 -5.66
C ARG A 24 1.41 7.67 -6.61
N ASP A 25 1.71 7.95 -7.88
CA ASP A 25 1.85 6.97 -8.95
C ASP A 25 3.33 6.84 -9.38
N GLU A 26 3.59 6.06 -10.43
CA GLU A 26 4.93 5.88 -11.01
C GLU A 26 5.65 7.20 -11.38
N ASN A 27 4.89 8.28 -11.61
CA ASN A 27 5.44 9.58 -11.96
C ASN A 27 5.87 10.40 -10.73
N ALA A 28 5.40 10.04 -9.54
CA ALA A 28 5.75 10.69 -8.29
C ALA A 28 7.24 10.55 -7.96
N GLU A 29 7.82 11.61 -7.41
CA GLU A 29 9.24 11.63 -7.04
C GLU A 29 9.60 10.54 -6.02
N ILE A 30 8.73 10.29 -5.04
CA ILE A 30 8.95 9.24 -4.03
C ILE A 30 9.00 7.84 -4.66
N ILE A 31 8.14 7.55 -5.65
CA ILE A 31 8.12 6.25 -6.32
C ILE A 31 9.32 6.12 -7.25
N LYS A 32 9.70 7.18 -7.96
CA LYS A 32 10.95 7.23 -8.74
C LYS A 32 12.18 7.00 -7.87
N TYR A 33 12.22 7.65 -6.71
CA TYR A 33 13.30 7.47 -5.73
C TYR A 33 13.38 6.02 -5.25
N LEU A 34 12.26 5.45 -4.80
CA LEU A 34 12.19 4.05 -4.37
C LEU A 34 12.65 3.10 -5.48
N ASN A 35 12.18 3.29 -6.71
CA ASN A 35 12.61 2.51 -7.86
C ASN A 35 14.11 2.68 -8.18
N SER A 36 14.67 3.88 -8.01
CA SER A 36 16.10 4.14 -8.23
C SER A 36 17.00 3.39 -7.23
N ILE A 37 16.52 3.15 -6.01
CA ILE A 37 17.22 2.34 -5.00
C ILE A 37 16.84 0.84 -5.07
N GLY A 38 16.22 0.41 -6.17
CA GLY A 38 15.86 -0.99 -6.44
C GLY A 38 14.60 -1.48 -5.73
N LYS A 39 13.84 -0.61 -5.07
CA LYS A 39 12.53 -0.94 -4.50
C LYS A 39 11.50 -0.84 -5.61
N LYS A 40 10.87 -1.96 -6.00
CA LYS A 40 9.88 -2.02 -7.09
C LYS A 40 8.53 -1.41 -6.67
N ALA A 41 8.50 -0.10 -6.44
CA ALA A 41 7.35 0.65 -5.99
C ALA A 41 6.39 0.94 -7.16
N LEU A 42 5.08 0.78 -6.90
CA LEU A 42 4.04 0.93 -7.92
C LEU A 42 3.20 2.17 -7.64
N VAL A 43 2.50 2.20 -6.51
CA VAL A 43 1.55 3.27 -6.15
C VAL A 43 1.47 3.42 -4.64
N GLY A 44 0.95 4.53 -4.15
CA GLY A 44 0.61 4.64 -2.74
C GLY A 44 0.07 6.01 -2.38
N ILE A 45 0.25 6.34 -1.11
CA ILE A 45 -0.10 7.64 -0.56
C ILE A 45 1.09 8.31 0.11
N GLN A 46 1.15 9.62 0.02
CA GLN A 46 2.13 10.46 0.71
C GLN A 46 1.46 11.74 1.21
N ARG A 47 1.74 12.08 2.47
CA ARG A 47 1.27 13.29 3.13
C ARG A 47 2.25 14.45 2.91
N GLU A 48 1.80 15.68 3.10
CA GLU A 48 2.61 16.89 2.89
C GLU A 48 3.86 16.98 3.78
N ASP A 49 3.84 16.32 4.94
CA ASP A 49 4.99 16.22 5.86
C ASP A 49 6.00 15.13 5.45
N GLY A 50 5.78 14.46 4.32
CA GLY A 50 6.67 13.45 3.75
C GLY A 50 6.36 12.02 4.16
N ILE A 51 5.46 11.79 5.13
CA ILE A 51 5.02 10.46 5.56
C ILE A 51 4.34 9.73 4.40
N TYR A 52 4.70 8.46 4.16
CA TYR A 52 4.18 7.70 3.03
C TYR A 52 3.87 6.25 3.38
N THR A 53 2.95 5.69 2.60
CA THR A 53 2.67 4.26 2.52
C THR A 53 2.54 3.89 1.04
N ILE A 54 3.55 3.20 0.51
CA ILE A 54 3.72 2.89 -0.91
C ILE A 54 3.69 1.37 -1.11
N VAL A 55 2.79 0.90 -1.96
CA VAL A 55 2.68 -0.49 -2.38
C VAL A 55 3.61 -0.74 -3.57
N GLY A 56 4.49 -1.72 -3.44
CA GLY A 56 5.32 -2.27 -4.51
C GLY A 56 4.87 -3.66 -4.96
N GLU A 57 5.67 -4.28 -5.84
CA GLU A 57 5.37 -5.61 -6.38
C GLU A 57 5.31 -6.71 -5.29
N GLU A 58 6.20 -6.65 -4.31
CA GLU A 58 6.35 -7.70 -3.28
C GLU A 58 6.28 -7.15 -1.84
N TYR A 59 6.47 -5.85 -1.68
CA TYR A 59 6.57 -5.19 -0.39
C TYR A 59 5.75 -3.90 -0.36
N VAL A 60 5.26 -3.55 0.83
CA VAL A 60 4.78 -2.22 1.18
C VAL A 60 5.93 -1.47 1.85
N TYR A 61 6.27 -0.31 1.31
CA TYR A 61 7.27 0.62 1.83
C TYR A 61 6.57 1.72 2.61
N TYR A 62 7.08 2.07 3.78
CA TYR A 62 6.44 3.08 4.61
C TYR A 62 7.46 3.95 5.35
N LEU A 63 6.99 5.15 5.72
CA LEU A 63 7.61 6.04 6.69
C LEU A 63 6.57 6.29 7.79
N THR A 64 6.92 5.99 9.05
CA THR A 64 6.01 6.14 10.19
C THR A 64 6.03 7.57 10.73
N LEU A 65 5.04 7.93 11.55
CA LEU A 65 5.02 9.23 12.26
C LEU A 65 6.25 9.44 13.16
N SER A 66 6.84 8.35 13.65
CA SER A 66 8.06 8.35 14.48
C SER A 66 9.34 8.56 13.67
N GLY A 67 9.24 8.66 12.33
CA GLY A 67 10.40 8.78 11.44
C GLY A 67 11.03 7.45 11.05
N THR A 68 10.38 6.32 11.36
CA THR A 68 10.89 4.99 11.03
C THR A 68 10.57 4.66 9.58
N THR A 69 11.58 4.44 8.75
CA THR A 69 11.40 3.87 7.41
C THR A 69 11.47 2.35 7.48
N GLY A 70 10.57 1.67 6.78
CA GLY A 70 10.60 0.21 6.71
C GLY A 70 9.99 -0.35 5.44
N GLU A 71 10.15 -1.65 5.28
CA GLU A 71 9.46 -2.44 4.26
C GLU A 71 8.82 -3.67 4.90
N MET A 72 7.68 -4.08 4.37
CA MET A 72 6.94 -5.24 4.86
C MET A 72 6.37 -6.01 3.69
N SER A 73 6.39 -7.34 3.73
CA SER A 73 5.81 -8.12 2.64
C SER A 73 4.30 -7.86 2.52
N LEU A 74 3.77 -7.98 1.29
CA LEU A 74 2.34 -7.82 1.02
C LEU A 74 1.47 -8.70 1.93
N ASP A 75 1.88 -9.95 2.19
CA ASP A 75 1.17 -10.88 3.08
C ASP A 75 1.16 -10.41 4.54
N ALA A 76 2.31 -9.95 5.05
CA ALA A 76 2.40 -9.46 6.42
C ALA A 76 1.55 -8.20 6.61
N PHE A 77 1.64 -7.25 5.67
CA PHE A 77 0.84 -6.02 5.74
C PHE A 77 -0.65 -6.30 5.68
N ARG A 78 -1.08 -7.22 4.80
CA ARG A 78 -2.46 -7.68 4.72
C ARG A 78 -2.95 -8.33 6.02
N LYS A 79 -2.11 -9.14 6.69
CA LYS A 79 -2.47 -9.75 7.98
C LYS A 79 -2.70 -8.69 9.06
N ILE A 80 -1.85 -7.67 9.11
CA ILE A 80 -1.99 -6.55 10.05
C ILE A 80 -3.27 -5.78 9.77
N LEU A 81 -3.50 -5.38 8.53
CA LEU A 81 -4.76 -4.75 8.12
C LEU A 81 -5.97 -5.59 8.53
N LYS A 82 -5.88 -6.93 8.44
CA LYS A 82 -7.00 -7.83 8.73
C LYS A 82 -7.32 -7.82 10.20
N ALA A 83 -6.27 -7.94 11.01
CA ALA A 83 -6.35 -7.96 12.46
C ALA A 83 -6.92 -6.62 12.97
N ASP A 84 -6.44 -5.51 12.42
CA ASP A 84 -6.90 -4.17 12.76
C ASP A 84 -8.36 -3.95 12.37
N ALA A 85 -8.76 -4.32 11.14
CA ALA A 85 -10.14 -4.26 10.68
C ALA A 85 -11.10 -5.13 11.51
N MET A 86 -10.65 -6.31 11.96
CA MET A 86 -11.41 -7.16 12.87
C MET A 86 -11.53 -6.58 14.27
N SER A 87 -10.48 -5.91 14.76
CA SER A 87 -10.43 -5.30 16.09
C SER A 87 -11.31 -4.05 16.19
N LEU A 88 -11.30 -3.21 15.16
CA LEU A 88 -12.04 -1.93 15.16
C LEU A 88 -13.49 -2.06 14.63
N GLY A 89 -13.78 -3.11 13.85
CA GLY A 89 -15.08 -3.30 13.21
C GLY A 89 -15.40 -2.22 12.15
N LYS A 90 -16.67 -2.12 11.74
CA LYS A 90 -17.12 -1.21 10.66
C LYS A 90 -17.06 0.29 10.99
N LYS A 91 -16.69 0.66 12.22
CA LYS A 91 -16.67 2.05 12.71
C LYS A 91 -15.28 2.51 13.15
N GLY A 92 -14.23 1.73 12.84
CA GLY A 92 -12.85 2.08 13.13
C GLY A 92 -12.41 3.35 12.42
N ASP A 93 -11.65 4.18 13.12
CA ASP A 93 -10.82 5.19 12.47
C ASP A 93 -9.59 4.48 11.88
N PHE A 94 -9.56 4.34 10.57
CA PHE A 94 -8.48 3.66 9.83
C PHE A 94 -7.44 4.63 9.30
N GLN A 95 -7.37 5.85 9.84
CA GLN A 95 -6.39 6.84 9.39
C GLN A 95 -4.95 6.37 9.69
N PHE A 96 -4.76 5.60 10.75
CA PHE A 96 -3.47 5.06 11.17
C PHE A 96 -3.56 3.57 11.49
N LEU A 97 -2.67 2.79 10.90
CA LEU A 97 -2.55 1.36 11.14
C LEU A 97 -1.33 1.09 12.03
N LYS A 98 -1.54 0.43 13.16
CA LYS A 98 -0.44 -0.02 14.02
C LYS A 98 0.28 -1.20 13.37
N ILE A 99 1.55 -1.02 13.04
CA ILE A 99 2.39 -2.11 12.51
C ILE A 99 3.18 -2.82 13.61
N ASN A 100 3.41 -2.16 14.74
CA ASN A 100 3.98 -2.73 15.96
C ASN A 100 3.53 -1.88 17.18
N GLU A 101 4.10 -2.11 18.37
CA GLU A 101 3.74 -1.38 19.60
C GLU A 101 4.15 0.11 19.59
N GLN A 102 5.10 0.50 18.75
CA GLN A 102 5.75 1.83 18.73
C GLN A 102 5.51 2.62 17.44
N ASP A 103 5.06 1.97 16.37
CA ASP A 103 4.96 2.54 15.04
C ASP A 103 3.57 2.37 14.43
N THR A 104 3.14 3.45 13.78
CA THR A 104 1.92 3.51 12.98
C THR A 104 2.24 3.98 11.57
N VAL A 105 1.62 3.34 10.59
CA VAL A 105 1.62 3.79 9.20
C VAL A 105 0.36 4.57 8.92
N TRP A 106 0.48 5.61 8.11
CA TRP A 106 -0.66 6.44 7.74
C TRP A 106 -1.36 5.84 6.52
N LEU A 107 -2.69 5.75 6.59
CA LEU A 107 -3.56 5.20 5.54
C LEU A 107 -4.59 6.20 5.02
N LYS A 108 -4.58 7.45 5.49
CA LYS A 108 -5.54 8.53 5.17
C LYS A 108 -6.97 8.26 5.63
N SER A 109 -7.63 7.22 5.13
CA SER A 109 -9.04 6.92 5.39
C SER A 109 -9.36 5.43 5.27
N VAL A 110 -10.56 5.02 5.69
CA VAL A 110 -11.04 3.64 5.54
C VAL A 110 -11.20 3.24 4.07
N GLU A 111 -11.59 4.18 3.22
CA GLU A 111 -11.74 3.98 1.79
C GLU A 111 -10.38 3.76 1.13
N THR A 112 -9.38 4.57 1.50
CA THR A 112 -8.00 4.42 1.04
C THR A 112 -7.41 3.09 1.50
N MET A 113 -7.66 2.70 2.75
CA MET A 113 -7.27 1.40 3.29
C MET A 113 -7.90 0.25 2.50
N ASN A 114 -9.20 0.31 2.21
CA ASN A 114 -9.91 -0.73 1.44
C ASN A 114 -9.38 -0.82 -0.01
N ALA A 115 -9.13 0.31 -0.65
CA ALA A 115 -8.56 0.34 -2.00
C ALA A 115 -7.11 -0.19 -2.02
N MET A 116 -6.31 0.14 -1.01
CA MET A 116 -4.98 -0.43 -0.81
C MET A 116 -5.03 -1.94 -0.57
N TRP A 117 -5.95 -2.40 0.28
CA TRP A 117 -6.19 -3.82 0.53
C TRP A 117 -6.51 -4.59 -0.75
N ASN A 118 -7.44 -4.07 -1.55
CA ASN A 118 -7.84 -4.71 -2.82
C ASN A 118 -6.67 -4.78 -3.80
N THR A 119 -5.85 -3.72 -3.84
CA THR A 119 -4.62 -3.69 -4.63
C THR A 119 -3.62 -4.75 -4.18
N ILE A 120 -3.41 -4.88 -2.86
CA ILE A 120 -2.51 -5.89 -2.27
C ILE A 120 -3.02 -7.31 -2.56
N MET A 121 -4.31 -7.58 -2.39
CA MET A 121 -4.91 -8.89 -2.68
C MET A 121 -4.71 -9.30 -4.14
N TYR A 122 -4.87 -8.33 -5.04
CA TYR A 122 -4.69 -8.55 -6.47
C TYR A 122 -3.23 -8.86 -6.83
N LEU A 123 -2.27 -8.09 -6.29
CA LEU A 123 -0.84 -8.33 -6.47
C LEU A 123 -0.40 -9.69 -5.91
N ASP A 124 -0.89 -10.05 -4.72
CA ASP A 124 -0.65 -11.36 -4.10
C ASP A 124 -1.16 -12.52 -4.98
N ASP A 125 -2.35 -12.39 -5.58
CA ASP A 125 -2.89 -13.39 -6.51
C ASP A 125 -2.04 -13.54 -7.77
N ILE A 126 -1.60 -12.43 -8.38
CA ILE A 126 -0.70 -12.46 -9.54
C ILE A 126 0.62 -13.15 -9.18
N ASN A 127 1.23 -12.77 -8.06
CA ASN A 127 2.51 -13.32 -7.63
C ASN A 127 2.40 -14.83 -7.34
N LYS A 128 1.28 -15.29 -6.77
CA LYS A 128 1.00 -16.71 -6.58
C LYS A 128 0.84 -17.47 -7.89
N ARG A 129 0.25 -16.85 -8.91
CA ARG A 129 0.14 -17.46 -10.25
C ARG A 129 1.51 -17.58 -10.91
N LYS A 130 2.34 -16.54 -10.85
CA LYS A 130 3.71 -16.54 -11.40
C LYS A 130 4.57 -17.67 -10.78
N ARG A 131 4.55 -17.80 -9.45
CA ARG A 131 5.28 -18.84 -8.70
C ARG A 131 4.83 -20.28 -8.97
N LYS A 132 3.65 -20.51 -9.56
CA LYS A 132 3.18 -21.85 -9.96
C LYS A 132 3.65 -22.26 -11.36
N THR A 133 4.20 -21.33 -12.11
CA THR A 133 4.69 -21.51 -13.48
C THR A 133 6.22 -21.55 -13.58
N GLU A 134 6.91 -21.35 -12.45
CA GLU A 134 8.36 -21.56 -12.27
C GLU A 134 8.61 -22.90 -11.59
#